data_AF-A0A2I1HL44-F1
#
_entry.id   AF-A0A2I1HL44-F1
#
_cell.length_a   1.000
_cell.length_b   1.000
_cell.length_c   1.000
_cell.angle_alpha   90.00
_cell.angle_beta   90.00
_cell.angle_gamma   90.00
#
_symmetry.space_group_name_H-M   'P 1'
#
loop_
_entity.id
_entity.type
_entity.pdbx_description
1 polymer ?
#
loop_
_entity_poly.entity_id
_entity_poly.type
_entity_poly.pdbx_seq_one_letter_code
_entity_poly.pdbx_strand_id
1 'polypeptide(L)'
;MDTDPEVLDSLQEDAKTNANHQKYIAVFVSSKSSILKKMQSRSNAWSRAEKPIEIGDLTKEKSLNYLINKCQIKTISEGKINITKAEKIYELVGGRIVYLQSIADQILEGQDFEDIKKEYFIRVENEFRTAKLLENYKYHKIGKHIIKALLDSKKLSYIAYEKFFEKPKEANKILESNVFTYHPETNTVTFQSQLVKCYIQENANIFLN
;
A
#
# COMPACT_ATOMS: atom_id res chain seq x y z
N MET A 1 2.68 9.62 -13.77
CA MET A 1 3.38 9.15 -14.97
C MET A 1 2.51 8.10 -15.63
N ASP A 2 1.81 8.50 -16.69
CA ASP A 2 1.33 7.56 -17.70
C ASP A 2 2.59 7.01 -18.36
N THR A 3 2.91 5.75 -18.08
CA THR A 3 3.96 5.05 -18.79
C THR A 3 3.49 4.97 -20.23
N ASP A 4 4.25 5.54 -21.17
CA ASP A 4 3.96 5.38 -22.59
C ASP A 4 3.78 3.88 -22.84
N PRO A 5 2.58 3.45 -23.29
CA PRO A 5 2.27 2.05 -23.47
C PRO A 5 3.34 1.33 -24.32
N GLU A 6 3.96 2.03 -25.26
CA GLU A 6 4.96 1.53 -26.18
C GLU A 6 6.30 1.20 -25.49
N VAL A 7 6.68 1.95 -24.45
CA VAL A 7 7.94 1.73 -23.74
C VAL A 7 7.90 0.43 -22.94
N LEU A 8 6.84 0.23 -22.14
CA LEU A 8 6.70 -1.01 -21.36
C LEU A 8 6.58 -2.24 -22.29
N ASP A 9 5.91 -2.08 -23.43
CA ASP A 9 5.75 -3.16 -24.39
C ASP A 9 7.09 -3.50 -25.05
N SER A 10 7.89 -2.50 -25.42
CA SER A 10 9.23 -2.67 -25.96
C SER A 10 10.17 -3.36 -24.96
N LEU A 11 10.14 -2.96 -23.69
CA LEU A 11 10.93 -3.59 -22.63
C LEU A 11 10.54 -5.06 -22.41
N GLN A 12 9.25 -5.40 -22.50
CA GLN A 12 8.80 -6.78 -22.40
C GLN A 12 9.23 -7.62 -23.62
N GLU A 13 9.24 -7.06 -24.82
CA GLU A 13 9.74 -7.76 -26.02
C GLU A 13 11.24 -8.00 -25.94
N ASP A 14 12.01 -7.03 -25.45
CA ASP A 14 13.45 -7.19 -25.22
C ASP A 14 13.71 -8.26 -24.15
N ALA A 15 13.02 -8.20 -23.01
CA ALA A 15 13.13 -9.20 -21.95
C ALA A 15 12.78 -10.62 -22.45
N LYS A 16 11.74 -10.76 -23.27
CA LYS A 16 11.37 -12.05 -23.91
C LYS A 16 12.47 -12.55 -24.84
N THR A 17 12.97 -11.68 -25.72
CA THR A 17 14.02 -12.00 -26.69
C THR A 17 15.28 -12.43 -25.96
N ASN A 18 15.63 -11.71 -24.90
CA ASN A 18 16.73 -12.04 -24.04
C ASN A 18 16.53 -13.39 -23.31
N ALA A 19 15.35 -13.66 -22.74
CA ALA A 19 15.07 -14.94 -22.09
C ALA A 19 15.23 -16.13 -23.05
N ASN A 20 14.81 -15.99 -24.31
CA ASN A 20 15.02 -17.02 -25.35
C ASN A 20 16.51 -17.25 -25.66
N HIS A 21 17.34 -16.21 -25.58
CA HIS A 21 18.78 -16.28 -25.86
C HIS A 21 19.65 -16.44 -24.60
N GLN A 22 19.06 -16.45 -23.40
CA GLN A 22 19.73 -16.57 -22.10
C GLN A 22 20.88 -15.56 -21.88
N LYS A 23 20.74 -14.30 -22.30
CA LYS A 23 21.85 -13.32 -22.20
C LYS A 23 21.94 -12.63 -20.83
N TYR A 24 20.80 -12.27 -20.24
CA TYR A 24 20.71 -11.62 -18.94
C TYR A 24 19.37 -11.95 -18.25
N ILE A 25 19.16 -11.48 -17.02
CA ILE A 25 17.86 -11.57 -16.32
C ILE A 25 17.25 -10.18 -16.28
N ALA A 26 16.02 -10.05 -16.79
CA ALA A 26 15.25 -8.81 -16.69
C ALA A 26 14.37 -8.83 -15.43
N VAL A 27 14.44 -7.78 -14.62
CA VAL A 27 13.61 -7.64 -13.40
C VAL A 27 12.74 -6.41 -13.54
N PHE A 28 11.42 -6.60 -13.48
CA PHE A 28 10.44 -5.53 -13.47
C PHE A 28 9.93 -5.30 -12.04
N VAL A 29 10.05 -4.07 -11.55
CA VAL A 29 9.56 -3.66 -10.23
C VAL A 29 8.44 -2.65 -10.43
N SER A 30 7.26 -2.93 -9.86
CA SER A 30 6.11 -2.03 -9.93
C SER A 30 5.30 -2.06 -8.63
N SER A 31 4.83 -0.89 -8.22
CA SER A 31 3.88 -0.73 -7.11
C SER A 31 2.42 -0.71 -7.57
N LYS A 32 2.18 -0.75 -8.90
CA LYS A 32 0.84 -0.67 -9.48
C LYS A 32 0.38 -2.01 -10.03
N SER A 33 -0.72 -2.51 -9.50
CA SER A 33 -1.35 -3.74 -9.99
C SER A 33 -1.82 -3.65 -11.45
N SER A 34 -2.16 -2.46 -11.94
CA SER A 34 -2.54 -2.27 -13.35
C SER A 34 -1.38 -2.55 -14.32
N ILE A 35 -0.14 -2.26 -13.92
CA ILE A 35 1.05 -2.59 -14.72
C ILE A 35 1.22 -4.12 -14.79
N LEU A 36 1.07 -4.82 -13.67
CA LEU A 36 1.12 -6.28 -13.67
C LEU A 36 0.04 -6.89 -14.57
N LYS A 37 -1.21 -6.42 -14.47
CA LYS A 37 -2.32 -6.87 -15.35
C LYS A 37 -2.01 -6.61 -16.83
N LYS A 38 -1.42 -5.45 -17.15
CA LYS A 38 -0.98 -5.14 -18.52
C LYS A 38 0.10 -6.10 -18.99
N MET A 39 1.11 -6.38 -18.18
CA MET A 39 2.16 -7.35 -18.52
C MET A 39 1.59 -8.75 -18.75
N GLN A 40 0.68 -9.20 -17.88
CA GLN A 40 -0.01 -10.49 -18.01
C GLN A 40 -0.84 -10.62 -19.28
N SER A 41 -1.43 -9.51 -19.75
CA SER A 41 -2.23 -9.51 -20.99
C SER A 41 -1.40 -9.82 -22.25
N ARG A 42 -0.07 -9.63 -22.20
CA ARG A 42 0.86 -9.97 -23.30
C ARG A 42 1.34 -11.40 -23.13
N SER A 43 0.43 -12.36 -23.36
CA SER A 43 0.64 -13.79 -23.06
C SER A 43 1.93 -14.40 -23.63
N ASN A 44 2.41 -13.91 -24.79
CA ASN A 44 3.67 -14.38 -25.38
C ASN A 44 4.89 -14.03 -24.51
N ALA A 45 5.07 -12.75 -24.16
CA ALA A 45 6.17 -12.32 -23.29
C ALA A 45 5.97 -12.86 -21.86
N TRP A 46 4.73 -12.85 -21.37
CA TRP A 46 4.39 -13.34 -20.03
C TRP A 46 4.70 -14.84 -19.84
N SER A 47 4.60 -15.66 -20.89
CA SER A 47 4.95 -17.08 -20.82
C SER A 47 6.42 -17.37 -20.46
N ARG A 48 7.29 -16.35 -20.56
CA ARG A 48 8.71 -16.42 -20.17
C ARG A 48 8.97 -15.83 -18.79
N ALA A 49 7.97 -15.22 -18.17
CA ALA A 49 8.10 -14.61 -16.85
C ALA A 49 7.95 -15.66 -15.76
N GLU A 50 8.76 -15.54 -14.71
CA GLU A 50 8.58 -16.28 -13.47
C GLU A 50 7.37 -15.74 -12.69
N LYS A 51 6.87 -16.51 -11.72
CA LYS A 51 5.78 -16.04 -10.85
C LYS A 51 6.20 -14.72 -10.17
N PRO A 52 5.36 -13.66 -10.22
CA PRO A 52 5.63 -12.42 -9.51
C PRO A 52 5.81 -12.64 -8.03
N ILE A 53 6.75 -11.90 -7.45
CA ILE A 53 7.00 -11.87 -6.01
C ILE A 53 6.49 -10.53 -5.48
N GLU A 54 5.60 -10.58 -4.51
CA GLU A 54 5.09 -9.43 -3.80
C GLU A 54 5.97 -9.10 -2.60
N ILE A 55 6.52 -7.88 -2.57
CA ILE A 55 7.28 -7.38 -1.43
C ILE A 55 6.32 -6.62 -0.51
N GLY A 56 5.88 -7.31 0.55
CA GLY A 56 4.98 -6.75 1.55
C GLY A 56 5.70 -5.96 2.66
N ASP A 57 4.90 -5.50 3.61
CA ASP A 57 5.37 -4.81 4.82
C ASP A 57 6.18 -5.74 5.75
N LEU A 58 7.06 -5.15 6.56
CA LEU A 58 7.81 -5.87 7.59
C LEU A 58 6.88 -6.43 8.69
N THR A 59 7.28 -7.55 9.29
CA THR A 59 6.60 -8.04 10.51
C THR A 59 6.78 -7.07 11.67
N LYS A 60 5.94 -7.16 12.72
CA LYS A 60 6.09 -6.34 13.94
C LYS A 60 7.51 -6.42 14.49
N GLU A 61 8.03 -7.62 14.68
CA GLU A 61 9.39 -7.85 15.19
C GLU A 61 10.46 -7.19 14.31
N LYS A 62 10.41 -7.40 12.99
CA LYS A 62 11.37 -6.78 12.06
C LYS A 62 11.26 -5.26 12.03
N SER A 63 10.04 -4.72 12.16
CA SER A 63 9.78 -3.28 12.19
C SER A 63 10.35 -2.64 13.45
N LEU A 64 10.09 -3.22 14.62
CA LEU A 64 10.63 -2.74 15.89
C LEU A 64 12.16 -2.84 15.91
N ASN A 65 12.71 -3.96 15.45
CA ASN A 65 14.15 -4.13 15.30
C ASN A 65 14.76 -3.08 14.37
N TYR A 66 14.12 -2.81 13.23
CA TYR A 66 14.55 -1.76 12.29
C TYR A 66 14.53 -0.37 12.95
N LEU A 67 13.43 0.03 13.59
CA LEU A 67 13.32 1.33 14.25
C LEU A 67 14.36 1.52 15.37
N ILE A 68 14.57 0.49 16.19
CA ILE A 68 15.48 0.57 17.34
C ILE A 68 16.94 0.52 16.87
N ASN A 69 17.31 -0.49 16.07
CA ASN A 69 18.72 -0.77 15.77
C ASN A 69 19.23 -0.06 14.51
N LYS A 70 18.37 0.23 13.53
CA LYS A 70 18.77 0.95 12.30
C LYS A 70 18.46 2.43 12.39
N CYS A 71 17.24 2.80 12.77
CA CYS A 71 16.86 4.21 12.89
C CYS A 71 17.30 4.84 14.22
N GLN A 72 17.84 4.08 15.17
CA GLN A 72 18.32 4.61 16.45
C GLN A 72 17.25 5.38 17.24
N ILE A 73 15.98 4.98 17.13
CA ILE A 73 14.91 5.55 17.94
C ILE A 73 15.18 5.17 19.40
N LYS A 74 15.76 6.13 20.14
CA LYS A 74 16.29 5.92 21.49
C LYS A 74 15.21 5.47 22.45
N THR A 75 15.43 4.30 23.03
CA THR A 75 14.64 3.68 24.09
C THR A 75 15.21 4.10 25.45
N ILE A 76 14.78 5.24 26.02
CA ILE A 76 15.15 5.58 27.41
C ILE A 76 13.96 6.13 28.20
N SER A 77 13.75 5.56 29.38
CA SER A 77 13.33 6.31 30.58
C SER A 77 13.78 5.56 31.85
N GLU A 78 14.65 6.17 32.65
CA GLU A 78 14.65 5.97 34.12
C GLU A 78 14.81 4.52 34.63
N GLY A 79 15.66 3.71 34.00
CA GLY A 79 15.89 2.33 34.45
C GLY A 79 14.71 1.36 34.21
N LYS A 80 13.68 1.74 33.43
CA LYS A 80 12.64 0.85 32.90
C LYS A 80 12.49 1.03 31.38
N ILE A 81 12.32 -0.07 30.66
CA ILE A 81 12.33 -0.12 29.18
C ILE A 81 11.16 0.72 28.61
N ASN A 82 11.47 1.72 27.77
CA ASN A 82 10.48 2.57 27.08
C ASN A 82 10.18 2.07 25.66
N ILE A 83 9.42 0.99 25.56
CA ILE A 83 9.00 0.35 24.30
C ILE A 83 8.06 1.28 23.46
N THR A 84 7.59 2.38 24.05
CA THR A 84 6.42 3.13 23.56
C THR A 84 6.63 3.91 22.27
N LYS A 85 7.79 4.52 21.98
CA LYS A 85 7.92 5.34 20.75
C LYS A 85 7.95 4.49 19.49
N ALA A 86 8.79 3.46 19.45
CA ALA A 86 8.85 2.56 18.30
C ALA A 86 7.54 1.79 18.12
N GLU A 87 6.89 1.40 19.22
CA GLU A 87 5.54 0.81 19.17
C GLU A 87 4.49 1.77 18.63
N LYS A 88 4.46 3.03 19.08
CA LYS A 88 3.54 4.06 18.56
C LYS A 88 3.72 4.28 17.06
N ILE A 89 4.96 4.33 16.57
CA ILE A 89 5.24 4.43 15.13
C ILE A 89 4.67 3.19 14.42
N TYR A 90 4.97 1.98 14.91
CA TYR A 90 4.48 0.74 14.30
C TYR A 90 2.94 0.63 14.34
N GLU A 91 2.30 1.04 15.43
CA GLU A 91 0.84 1.04 15.55
C GLU A 91 0.18 1.97 14.56
N LEU A 92 0.80 3.12 14.29
CA LEU A 92 0.34 4.11 13.32
C LEU A 92 0.52 3.65 11.87
N VAL A 93 1.71 3.19 11.48
CA VAL A 93 2.04 2.95 10.06
C VAL A 93 2.28 1.50 9.67
N GLY A 94 2.30 0.59 10.64
CA GLY A 94 2.57 -0.83 10.41
C GLY A 94 4.02 -1.07 10.01
N GLY A 95 4.25 -2.07 9.16
CA GLY A 95 5.59 -2.49 8.76
C GLY A 95 6.15 -1.80 7.51
N ARG A 96 5.52 -0.74 7.04
CA ARG A 96 5.92 -0.07 5.80
C ARG A 96 7.22 0.70 5.99
N ILE A 97 8.32 0.15 5.49
CA ILE A 97 9.68 0.64 5.78
C ILE A 97 9.87 2.13 5.47
N VAL A 98 9.29 2.64 4.37
CA VAL A 98 9.38 4.06 4.00
C VAL A 98 8.70 4.99 5.00
N TYR A 99 7.58 4.57 5.60
CA TYR A 99 6.89 5.33 6.64
C TYR A 99 7.60 5.19 7.98
N LEU A 100 8.06 3.98 8.33
CA LEU A 100 8.86 3.73 9.52
C LEU A 100 10.08 4.65 9.56
N GLN A 101 10.83 4.71 8.45
CA GLN A 101 12.01 5.55 8.32
C GLN A 101 11.65 7.04 8.39
N SER A 102 10.71 7.50 7.57
CA SER A 102 10.41 8.93 7.49
C SER A 102 9.84 9.51 8.80
N ILE A 103 9.01 8.76 9.53
CA ILE A 103 8.53 9.20 10.85
C ILE A 103 9.67 9.17 11.87
N ALA A 104 10.53 8.14 11.82
CA ALA A 104 11.69 8.06 12.71
C ALA A 104 12.62 9.26 12.53
N ASP A 105 12.94 9.63 11.28
CA ASP A 105 13.78 10.78 10.96
C ASP A 105 13.19 12.09 11.53
N GLN A 106 11.88 12.33 11.34
CA GLN A 106 11.20 13.51 11.88
C GLN A 106 11.22 13.57 13.42
N ILE A 107 11.04 12.42 14.09
CA ILE A 107 11.14 12.35 15.56
C ILE A 107 12.56 12.66 16.03
N LEU A 108 13.59 12.21 15.32
CA LEU A 108 14.99 12.48 15.64
C LEU A 108 15.36 13.95 15.41
N GLU A 109 14.71 14.61 14.46
CA GLU A 109 14.77 16.07 14.24
C GLU A 109 14.04 16.86 15.35
N GLY A 110 13.37 16.18 16.28
CA GLY A 110 12.71 16.78 17.44
C GLY A 110 11.24 17.15 17.21
N GLN A 111 10.63 16.71 16.11
CA GLN A 111 9.20 16.95 15.88
C GLN A 111 8.33 16.12 16.82
N ASP A 112 7.18 16.67 17.21
CA ASP A 112 6.21 15.99 18.06
C ASP A 112 5.45 14.91 17.29
N PHE A 113 5.20 13.77 17.94
CA PHE A 113 4.54 12.62 17.32
C PHE A 113 3.11 12.93 16.86
N GLU A 114 2.34 13.71 17.62
CA GLU A 114 0.96 14.02 17.26
C GLU A 114 0.89 14.97 16.06
N ASP A 115 1.85 15.87 15.92
CA ASP A 115 1.93 16.75 14.75
C ASP A 115 2.35 15.96 13.48
N ILE A 116 3.33 15.05 13.60
CA ILE A 116 3.67 14.12 12.52
C ILE A 116 2.45 13.28 12.12
N LYS A 117 1.73 12.72 13.09
CA LYS A 117 0.52 11.91 12.85
C LYS A 117 -0.53 12.70 12.08
N LYS A 118 -0.81 13.96 12.46
CA LYS A 118 -1.73 14.84 11.71
C LYS A 118 -1.26 15.06 10.27
N GLU A 119 0.02 15.29 10.04
CA GLU A 119 0.57 15.43 8.68
C GLU A 119 0.29 14.19 7.82
N TYR A 120 0.56 13.01 8.36
CA TYR A 120 0.31 11.75 7.67
C TYR A 120 -1.19 11.48 7.45
N PHE A 121 -2.05 11.90 8.37
CA PHE A 121 -3.52 11.85 8.18
C PHE A 121 -4.00 12.78 7.07
N ILE A 122 -3.41 13.98 6.92
CA ILE A 122 -3.70 14.86 5.78
C ILE A 122 -3.32 14.18 4.46
N ARG A 123 -2.20 13.46 4.41
CA ARG A 123 -1.80 12.68 3.23
C ARG A 123 -2.84 11.61 2.89
N VAL A 124 -3.30 10.84 3.88
CA VAL A 124 -4.38 9.84 3.69
C VAL A 124 -5.68 10.51 3.24
N GLU A 125 -6.09 11.62 3.84
CA GLU A 125 -7.29 12.34 3.42
C GLU A 125 -7.23 12.73 1.93
N ASN A 126 -6.08 13.19 1.46
CA ASN A 126 -5.86 13.52 0.05
C ASN A 126 -5.98 12.28 -0.86
N GLU A 127 -5.55 11.10 -0.41
CA GLU A 127 -5.77 9.83 -1.12
C GLU A 127 -7.27 9.50 -1.20
N PHE A 128 -8.02 9.66 -0.11
CA PHE A 128 -9.48 9.51 -0.10
C PHE A 128 -10.18 10.49 -1.04
N ARG A 129 -9.71 11.75 -1.09
CA ARG A 129 -10.23 12.78 -1.99
C ARG A 129 -9.97 12.42 -3.46
N THR A 130 -8.76 11.95 -3.76
CA THR A 130 -8.36 11.47 -5.10
C THR A 130 -9.20 10.27 -5.51
N ALA A 131 -9.43 9.34 -4.59
CA ALA A 131 -10.28 8.18 -4.76
C ALA A 131 -11.78 8.52 -4.83
N LYS A 132 -12.17 9.77 -4.54
CA LYS A 132 -13.57 10.24 -4.47
C LYS A 132 -14.41 9.43 -3.46
N LEU A 133 -13.82 9.13 -2.30
CA LEU A 133 -14.40 8.34 -1.22
C LEU A 133 -14.91 9.18 -0.03
N LEU A 134 -14.55 10.47 0.04
CA LEU A 134 -15.08 11.38 1.06
C LEU A 134 -16.57 11.68 0.85
N GLU A 135 -17.23 12.23 1.86
CA GLU A 135 -18.64 12.61 1.79
C GLU A 135 -18.92 13.51 0.56
N ASN A 136 -20.11 13.36 -0.04
CA ASN A 136 -20.55 14.04 -1.26
C ASN A 136 -19.81 13.65 -2.56
N TYR A 137 -18.78 12.80 -2.51
CA TYR A 137 -18.13 12.29 -3.72
C TYR A 137 -18.81 11.02 -4.27
N LYS A 138 -18.61 10.78 -5.58
CA LYS A 138 -19.24 9.69 -6.35
C LYS A 138 -19.16 8.32 -5.68
N TYR A 139 -18.00 7.95 -5.13
CA TYR A 139 -17.75 6.61 -4.63
C TYR A 139 -17.90 6.49 -3.12
N HIS A 140 -18.40 7.52 -2.43
CA HIS A 140 -18.52 7.52 -0.97
C HIS A 140 -19.28 6.31 -0.43
N LYS A 141 -20.51 6.06 -0.93
CA LYS A 141 -21.36 4.94 -0.47
C LYS A 141 -20.71 3.57 -0.70
N ILE A 142 -20.11 3.37 -1.87
CA ILE A 142 -19.38 2.13 -2.21
C ILE A 142 -18.16 1.98 -1.30
N GLY A 143 -17.42 3.07 -1.10
CA GLY A 143 -16.30 3.17 -0.18
C GLY A 143 -16.64 2.69 1.22
N LYS A 144 -17.74 3.19 1.80
CA LYS A 144 -18.21 2.77 3.14
C LYS A 144 -18.43 1.25 3.21
N HIS A 145 -19.06 0.66 2.20
CA HIS A 145 -19.27 -0.80 2.19
C HIS A 145 -17.96 -1.58 2.13
N ILE A 146 -17.01 -1.15 1.29
CA ILE A 146 -15.68 -1.78 1.19
C ILE A 146 -14.92 -1.64 2.50
N ILE A 147 -14.88 -0.44 3.08
CA ILE A 147 -14.20 -0.13 4.35
C ILE A 147 -14.76 -1.00 5.46
N LYS A 148 -16.09 -1.06 5.61
CA LYS A 148 -16.76 -1.89 6.61
C LYS A 148 -16.38 -3.36 6.46
N ALA A 149 -16.48 -3.89 5.23
CA ALA A 149 -16.14 -5.27 4.97
C ALA A 149 -14.66 -5.57 5.28
N LEU A 150 -13.74 -4.66 4.95
CA LEU A 150 -12.32 -4.79 5.28
C LEU A 150 -12.01 -4.66 6.77
N LEU A 151 -12.74 -3.84 7.53
CA LEU A 151 -12.58 -3.78 8.98
C LEU A 151 -13.02 -5.10 9.64
N ASP A 152 -14.09 -5.72 9.14
CA ASP A 152 -14.63 -6.97 9.65
C ASP A 152 -13.76 -8.19 9.30
N SER A 153 -13.33 -8.31 8.03
CA SER A 153 -12.64 -9.51 7.52
C SER A 153 -11.12 -9.35 7.35
N LYS A 154 -10.57 -8.15 7.54
CA LYS A 154 -9.18 -7.74 7.23
C LYS A 154 -8.78 -7.78 5.75
N LYS A 155 -9.42 -8.63 4.95
CA LYS A 155 -9.17 -8.80 3.50
C LYS A 155 -10.43 -9.22 2.76
N LEU A 156 -10.53 -8.84 1.50
CA LEU A 156 -11.59 -9.27 0.58
C LEU A 156 -10.99 -10.08 -0.57
N SER A 157 -11.72 -11.06 -1.10
CA SER A 157 -11.34 -11.60 -2.41
C SER A 157 -11.55 -10.52 -3.48
N TYR A 158 -10.73 -10.53 -4.53
CA TYR A 158 -10.84 -9.53 -5.60
C TYR A 158 -12.22 -9.57 -6.29
N ILE A 159 -12.81 -10.76 -6.45
CA ILE A 159 -14.19 -10.91 -6.96
C ILE A 159 -15.22 -10.26 -6.03
N ALA A 160 -15.08 -10.42 -4.71
CA ALA A 160 -15.99 -9.78 -3.77
C ALA A 160 -15.84 -8.25 -3.80
N TYR A 161 -14.60 -7.75 -3.96
CA TYR A 161 -14.34 -6.33 -4.15
C TYR A 161 -14.96 -5.78 -5.43
N GLU A 162 -14.82 -6.46 -6.58
CA GLU A 162 -15.38 -5.99 -7.85
C GLU A 162 -16.91 -5.92 -7.84
N LYS A 163 -17.59 -6.79 -7.08
CA LYS A 163 -19.06 -6.78 -6.94
C LYS A 163 -19.64 -5.49 -6.35
N PHE A 164 -18.84 -4.65 -5.70
CA PHE A 164 -19.29 -3.34 -5.25
C PHE A 164 -19.45 -2.33 -6.38
N PHE A 165 -18.98 -2.64 -7.59
CA PHE A 165 -18.97 -1.75 -8.74
C PHE A 165 -19.82 -2.31 -9.88
N GLU A 166 -20.52 -1.43 -10.59
CA GLU A 166 -21.23 -1.80 -11.82
C GLU A 166 -20.27 -2.10 -12.98
N LYS A 167 -19.11 -1.43 -12.99
CA LYS A 167 -18.13 -1.51 -14.08
C LYS A 167 -16.75 -1.90 -13.51
N PRO A 168 -16.10 -2.96 -14.02
CA PRO A 168 -14.76 -3.37 -13.56
C PRO A 168 -13.68 -2.27 -13.69
N LYS A 169 -13.83 -1.35 -14.66
CA LYS A 169 -12.92 -0.21 -14.82
C LYS A 169 -12.94 0.75 -13.63
N GLU A 170 -14.10 0.91 -12.96
CA GLU A 170 -14.20 1.79 -11.79
C GLU A 170 -13.50 1.19 -10.58
N ALA A 171 -13.62 -0.13 -10.38
CA ALA A 171 -12.91 -0.86 -9.34
C ALA A 171 -11.38 -0.66 -9.46
N ASN A 172 -10.83 -0.84 -10.65
CA ASN A 172 -9.40 -0.62 -10.89
C ASN A 172 -8.95 0.82 -10.61
N LYS A 173 -9.78 1.82 -10.96
CA LYS A 173 -9.46 3.23 -10.72
C LYS A 173 -9.33 3.55 -9.23
N ILE A 174 -10.14 2.93 -8.37
CA ILE A 174 -10.04 3.14 -6.92
C ILE A 174 -8.78 2.46 -6.35
N LEU A 175 -8.41 1.28 -6.84
CA LEU A 175 -7.15 0.63 -6.45
C LEU A 175 -5.91 1.47 -6.81
N GLU A 176 -5.98 2.27 -7.87
CA GLU A 176 -4.90 3.19 -8.25
C GLU A 176 -4.79 4.44 -7.37
N SER A 177 -5.74 4.66 -6.46
CA SER A 177 -5.81 5.85 -5.61
C SER A 177 -5.16 5.67 -4.22
N ASN A 178 -4.40 4.58 -4.01
CA ASN A 178 -3.64 4.30 -2.78
C ASN A 178 -4.45 4.21 -1.47
N VAL A 179 -5.76 4.04 -1.51
CA VAL A 179 -6.57 3.76 -0.29
C VAL A 179 -6.66 2.25 -0.03
N PHE A 180 -6.79 1.48 -1.10
CA PHE A 180 -6.81 0.02 -1.08
C PHE A 180 -5.70 -0.51 -1.98
N THR A 181 -5.26 -1.73 -1.73
CA THR A 181 -4.32 -2.42 -2.62
C THR A 181 -4.77 -3.84 -2.90
N TYR A 182 -4.50 -4.24 -4.13
CA TYR A 182 -4.71 -5.59 -4.62
C TYR A 182 -3.42 -6.38 -4.52
N HIS A 183 -3.50 -7.56 -3.91
CA HIS A 183 -2.42 -8.53 -3.71
C HIS A 183 -2.55 -9.64 -4.76
N PRO A 184 -1.76 -9.60 -5.85
CA PRO A 184 -1.92 -10.53 -6.97
C PRO A 184 -1.67 -11.99 -6.58
N GLU A 185 -0.74 -12.23 -5.65
CA GLU A 185 -0.39 -13.60 -5.23
C GLU A 185 -1.54 -14.32 -4.54
N THR A 186 -2.35 -13.59 -3.77
CA THR A 186 -3.47 -14.14 -3.01
C THR A 186 -4.82 -13.84 -3.64
N ASN A 187 -4.83 -13.04 -4.70
CA ASN A 187 -6.01 -12.50 -5.36
C ASN A 187 -6.98 -11.81 -4.36
N THR A 188 -6.42 -11.03 -3.44
CA THR A 188 -7.19 -10.32 -2.39
C THR A 188 -6.97 -8.81 -2.42
N VAL A 189 -7.85 -8.07 -1.75
CA VAL A 189 -7.78 -6.63 -1.55
C VAL A 189 -7.72 -6.35 -0.06
N THR A 190 -6.85 -5.43 0.36
CA THR A 190 -6.77 -4.91 1.73
C THR A 190 -6.70 -3.38 1.75
N PHE A 191 -6.65 -2.78 2.94
CA PHE A 191 -6.26 -1.39 3.06
C PHE A 191 -4.82 -1.21 2.59
N GLN A 192 -4.55 -0.09 1.92
CA GLN A 192 -3.22 0.15 1.39
C GLN A 192 -2.16 0.24 2.50
N SER A 193 -2.52 0.63 3.72
CA SER A 193 -1.59 0.58 4.85
C SER A 193 -2.34 0.56 6.18
N GLN A 194 -1.61 0.25 7.25
CA GLN A 194 -2.10 0.42 8.61
C GLN A 194 -2.47 1.89 8.89
N LEU A 195 -1.75 2.86 8.30
CA LEU A 195 -2.04 4.29 8.42
C LEU A 195 -3.44 4.64 7.90
N VAL A 196 -3.82 4.10 6.74
CA VAL A 196 -5.19 4.26 6.19
C VAL A 196 -6.22 3.73 7.17
N LYS A 197 -5.96 2.56 7.76
CA LYS A 197 -6.86 1.96 8.74
C LYS A 197 -7.00 2.83 10.01
N CYS A 198 -5.88 3.31 10.56
CA CYS A 198 -5.88 4.21 11.73
C CYS A 198 -6.67 5.49 11.45
N TYR A 199 -6.46 6.11 10.29
CA TYR A 199 -7.21 7.30 9.88
C TYR A 199 -8.73 7.05 9.85
N ILE A 200 -9.18 5.93 9.27
CA ILE A 200 -10.59 5.56 9.22
C ILE A 200 -11.16 5.39 10.64
N GLN A 201 -10.43 4.69 11.52
CA GLN A 201 -10.89 4.40 12.88
C GLN A 201 -11.03 5.67 13.72
N GLU A 202 -10.11 6.62 13.58
CA GLU A 202 -10.17 7.91 14.28
C GLU A 202 -11.21 8.87 13.68
N ASN A 203 -11.60 8.66 12.42
CA ASN A 203 -12.65 9.43 11.73
C ASN A 203 -13.89 8.57 11.45
N ALA A 204 -14.24 7.68 12.39
CA ALA A 204 -15.32 6.72 12.25
C ALA A 204 -16.66 7.37 11.89
N ASN A 205 -16.91 8.60 12.34
CA ASN A 205 -18.10 9.38 12.02
C ASN A 205 -18.27 9.66 10.52
N ILE A 206 -17.18 9.72 9.75
CA ILE A 206 -17.21 9.97 8.30
C ILE A 206 -17.43 8.65 7.54
N PHE A 207 -16.89 7.54 8.05
CA PHE A 207 -16.78 6.30 7.28
C PHE A 207 -17.70 5.16 7.75
N LEU A 208 -18.11 5.16 9.02
CA LEU A 208 -18.82 4.04 9.66
C LEU A 208 -20.25 4.36 10.08
N ASN A 209 -20.60 5.65 10.20
CA ASN A 209 -21.96 6.12 10.46
C ASN A 209 -22.69 6.36 9.14
#